data_AF-A0A239CSX9-F1
#
_entry.id   AF-A0A239CSX9-F1
#
_cell.length_a   1.000
_cell.length_b   1.000
_cell.length_c   1.000
_cell.angle_alpha   90.00
_cell.angle_beta   90.00
_cell.angle_gamma   90.00
#
_symmetry.space_group_name_H-M   'P 1'
#
loop_
_entity.id
_entity.type
_entity.pdbx_description
1 polymer ?
#
loop_
_entity_poly.entity_id
_entity_poly.type
_entity_poly.pdbx_seq_one_letter_code
_entity_poly.pdbx_strand_id
1 'polypeptide(L)'
;MATTSKASATTKTDPEQTAATTTTDAAKKTSATYGISDEVKGKMSEEINEMLSFAVYNGITINTDVVSLIQNCSVDNLVNAHNMLCKNVAPATPKSIAYTRKLRENTDKKTLFSKLPLVRNLIILSLVFLATFIITGSSEDVNNTSLDLGVMNNHGRSLLLNLAYLSSIAGLGVLFYLLKNVSASVKNGNLVPEDTIYYIALIVLGVISGLIMSEILHFYTKDPESINLFNKSVLALIGGFSSDAIFTVLQGLIDRLKAIFAPSNSQ
;
A
#
# COMPACT_ATOMS: atom_id res chain seq x y z
N MET A 1 40.85 2.17 90.52
CA MET A 1 39.55 1.54 90.16
C MET A 1 39.89 0.22 89.50
N ALA A 2 40.14 -0.85 90.25
CA ALA A 2 39.16 -1.85 90.74
C ALA A 2 38.41 -2.52 89.57
N THR A 3 38.40 -3.84 89.32
CA THR A 3 38.91 -5.07 89.98
C THR A 3 38.52 -6.25 89.06
N THR A 4 39.36 -7.29 88.90
CA THR A 4 39.02 -8.75 88.68
C THR A 4 38.13 -9.18 87.48
N SER A 5 38.07 -10.41 86.93
CA SER A 5 38.70 -11.74 87.08
C SER A 5 37.99 -12.73 86.10
N LYS A 6 38.75 -13.71 85.56
CA LYS A 6 38.43 -15.13 85.19
C LYS A 6 37.32 -15.56 84.20
N ALA A 7 37.74 -16.51 83.34
CA ALA A 7 37.21 -17.87 83.04
C ALA A 7 35.75 -18.02 82.55
N SER A 8 35.44 -18.63 81.39
CA SER A 8 35.58 -20.04 80.94
C SER A 8 34.22 -20.78 80.95
N ALA A 9 33.83 -21.25 79.76
CA ALA A 9 33.06 -22.46 79.40
C ALA A 9 31.65 -22.78 80.00
N THR A 10 30.81 -23.31 79.09
CA THR A 10 29.84 -24.44 79.23
C THR A 10 28.34 -24.14 79.01
N THR A 11 27.88 -24.38 77.78
CA THR A 11 26.84 -25.35 77.33
C THR A 11 25.48 -25.52 78.05
N LYS A 12 24.41 -25.51 77.21
CA LYS A 12 23.01 -26.01 77.35
C LYS A 12 22.09 -25.13 78.22
N THR A 13 20.86 -24.76 77.83
CA THR A 13 19.74 -25.58 77.35
C THR A 13 18.64 -24.66 76.79
N ASP A 14 17.91 -25.07 75.74
CA ASP A 14 16.69 -24.41 75.22
C ASP A 14 15.58 -24.30 76.28
N PRO A 15 14.66 -23.31 76.19
CA PRO A 15 13.40 -23.55 75.47
C PRO A 15 12.86 -22.35 74.65
N GLU A 16 12.33 -22.70 73.48
CA GLU A 16 11.05 -22.24 72.92
C GLU A 16 10.92 -20.85 72.25
N GLN A 17 10.21 -20.89 71.10
CA GLN A 17 9.51 -19.82 70.38
C GLN A 17 10.30 -18.90 69.43
N THR A 18 10.16 -19.12 68.11
CA THR A 18 9.30 -18.29 67.21
C THR A 18 9.63 -18.48 65.72
N ALA A 19 8.57 -18.75 64.94
CA ALA A 19 8.33 -18.46 63.51
C ALA A 19 9.26 -19.01 62.39
N ALA A 20 8.71 -20.02 61.69
CA ALA A 20 8.42 -20.06 60.25
C ALA A 20 9.46 -19.53 59.24
N THR A 21 10.02 -20.45 58.43
CA THR A 21 10.05 -20.36 56.96
C THR A 21 10.40 -21.74 56.41
N THR A 22 9.41 -22.49 55.91
CA THR A 22 9.67 -23.67 55.06
C THR A 22 9.04 -23.41 53.71
N THR A 23 9.94 -23.21 52.76
CA THR A 23 9.81 -23.40 51.32
C THR A 23 8.76 -24.42 50.92
N THR A 24 7.86 -24.05 50.01
CA THR A 24 7.22 -25.00 49.11
C THR A 24 7.13 -24.37 47.74
N ASP A 25 8.00 -24.85 46.86
CA ASP A 25 7.82 -24.79 45.41
C ASP A 25 6.44 -25.35 45.07
N ALA A 26 5.49 -24.46 44.77
CA ALA A 26 4.22 -24.80 44.17
C ALA A 26 4.13 -24.10 42.81
N ALA A 27 4.57 -24.84 41.80
CA ALA A 27 4.10 -24.83 40.42
C ALA A 27 3.18 -23.66 40.05
N LYS A 28 3.74 -22.62 39.41
CA LYS A 28 2.98 -21.65 38.63
C LYS A 28 2.39 -22.37 37.42
N LYS A 29 1.22 -22.98 37.62
CA LYS A 29 0.32 -23.48 36.58
C LYS A 29 0.07 -22.33 35.60
N THR A 30 0.70 -22.39 34.43
CA THR A 30 0.26 -21.67 33.23
C THR A 30 -1.09 -22.26 32.82
N SER A 31 -2.17 -21.75 33.40
CA SER A 31 -3.49 -21.88 32.79
C SER A 31 -3.40 -21.14 31.47
N ALA A 32 -3.50 -21.86 30.34
CA ALA A 32 -3.71 -21.24 29.06
C ALA A 32 -4.96 -20.37 29.17
N THR A 33 -4.79 -19.05 29.20
CA THR A 33 -5.90 -18.11 29.19
C THR A 33 -6.53 -18.18 27.81
N TYR A 34 -7.55 -19.02 27.66
CA TYR A 34 -8.41 -19.02 26.48
C TYR A 34 -9.25 -17.74 26.53
N GLY A 35 -8.87 -16.75 25.73
CA GLY A 35 -9.53 -15.44 25.68
C GLY A 35 -8.72 -14.41 24.89
N ILE A 36 -9.36 -13.30 24.52
CA ILE A 36 -8.67 -12.17 23.88
C ILE A 36 -7.69 -11.55 24.88
N SER A 37 -6.42 -11.49 24.49
CA SER A 37 -5.35 -10.92 25.32
C SER A 37 -5.63 -9.45 25.67
N ASP A 38 -5.13 -8.99 26.82
CA ASP A 38 -5.29 -7.60 27.23
C ASP A 38 -4.58 -6.62 26.27
N GLU A 39 -3.55 -7.08 25.54
CA GLU A 39 -2.91 -6.30 24.47
C GLU A 39 -3.88 -5.99 23.32
N VAL A 40 -4.67 -6.97 22.89
CA VAL A 40 -5.65 -6.79 21.82
C VAL A 40 -6.78 -5.86 22.25
N LYS A 41 -7.24 -5.96 23.50
CA LYS A 41 -8.23 -5.01 24.06
C LYS A 41 -7.67 -3.57 24.07
N GLY A 42 -6.41 -3.42 24.48
CA GLY A 42 -5.70 -2.13 24.44
C GLY A 42 -5.67 -1.54 23.03
N LYS A 43 -5.23 -2.33 22.04
CA LYS A 43 -5.18 -1.90 20.63
C LYS A 43 -6.55 -1.53 20.08
N MET A 44 -7.59 -2.31 20.37
CA MET A 44 -8.96 -1.98 19.95
C MET A 44 -9.45 -0.66 20.56
N SER A 45 -9.16 -0.42 21.83
CA SER A 45 -9.51 0.85 22.48
C SER A 45 -8.76 2.04 21.88
N GLU A 46 -7.50 1.85 21.51
CA GLU A 46 -6.70 2.85 20.80
C GLU A 46 -7.30 3.16 19.43
N GLU A 47 -7.61 2.14 18.64
CA GLU A 47 -8.25 2.30 17.31
C GLU A 47 -9.62 3.00 17.41
N ILE A 48 -10.44 2.66 18.40
CA ILE A 48 -11.72 3.33 18.66
C ILE A 48 -11.52 4.82 18.93
N ASN A 49 -10.56 5.19 19.76
CA ASN A 49 -10.26 6.59 20.06
C ASN A 49 -9.75 7.34 18.83
N GLU A 50 -8.95 6.68 17.99
CA GLU A 50 -8.50 7.24 16.71
C GLU A 50 -9.65 7.48 15.75
N MET A 51 -10.55 6.50 15.59
CA MET A 51 -11.75 6.63 14.77
C MET A 51 -12.69 7.74 15.26
N LEU A 52 -12.88 7.84 16.58
CA LEU A 52 -13.69 8.90 17.18
C LEU A 52 -13.08 10.28 16.90
N SER A 53 -11.76 10.42 17.13
CA SER A 53 -11.03 11.66 16.85
C SER A 53 -11.11 12.05 15.38
N PHE A 54 -11.01 11.07 14.47
CA PHE A 54 -11.16 11.28 13.03
C PHE A 54 -12.57 11.73 12.68
N ALA A 55 -13.60 11.09 13.22
CA ALA A 55 -14.99 11.44 12.96
C ALA A 55 -15.30 12.87 13.41
N VAL A 56 -14.90 13.25 14.62
CA VAL A 56 -15.05 14.62 15.14
C VAL A 56 -14.32 15.63 14.25
N TYR A 57 -13.07 15.34 13.86
CA TYR A 57 -12.27 16.25 13.06
C TYR A 57 -12.83 16.50 11.66
N ASN A 58 -13.42 15.47 11.03
CA ASN A 58 -14.00 15.56 9.69
C ASN A 58 -15.50 15.92 9.70
N GLY A 59 -16.09 16.21 10.86
CA GLY A 59 -17.51 16.53 10.98
C GLY A 59 -18.45 15.37 10.67
N ILE A 60 -17.99 14.13 10.83
CA ILE A 60 -18.81 12.92 10.65
C ILE A 60 -19.67 12.73 11.89
N THR A 61 -20.96 12.49 11.70
CA THR A 61 -21.89 12.21 12.80
C THR A 61 -21.55 10.86 13.45
N ILE A 62 -21.38 10.87 14.77
CA ILE A 62 -21.07 9.65 15.54
C ILE A 62 -22.37 9.09 16.08
N ASN A 63 -22.59 7.79 15.90
CA ASN A 63 -23.69 7.12 16.58
C ASN A 63 -23.46 7.17 18.11
N THR A 64 -24.39 7.78 18.85
CA THR A 64 -24.35 7.94 20.30
C THR A 64 -24.33 6.62 21.08
N ASP A 65 -24.82 5.53 20.48
CA ASP A 65 -24.79 4.19 21.05
C ASP A 65 -23.35 3.71 21.30
N VAL A 66 -22.38 4.24 20.53
CA VAL A 66 -20.97 3.91 20.70
C VAL A 66 -20.43 4.39 22.06
N VAL A 67 -20.96 5.49 22.60
CA VAL A 67 -20.48 6.08 23.87
C VAL A 67 -20.75 5.14 25.05
N SER A 68 -21.92 4.51 25.11
CA SER A 68 -22.27 3.56 26.18
C SER A 68 -21.52 2.24 26.04
N LEU A 69 -21.16 1.84 24.82
CA LEU A 69 -20.37 0.63 24.56
C LEU A 69 -18.90 0.81 25.00
N ILE A 70 -18.31 1.98 24.79
CA ILE A 70 -16.91 2.27 25.17
C ILE A 70 -16.73 2.28 26.70
N GLN A 71 -17.70 2.78 27.46
CA GLN A 71 -17.60 2.91 28.93
C GLN A 71 -17.46 1.57 29.65
N ASN A 72 -17.99 0.50 29.08
CA ASN A 72 -18.05 -0.80 29.74
C ASN A 72 -16.78 -1.65 29.53
N CYS A 73 -15.89 -1.27 28.61
CA CYS A 73 -14.60 -1.91 28.29
C CYS A 73 -14.61 -3.45 28.09
N SER A 74 -15.78 -4.08 28.04
CA SER A 74 -15.93 -5.51 27.74
C SER A 74 -15.57 -5.77 26.28
N VAL A 75 -14.99 -6.93 26.02
CA VAL A 75 -14.58 -7.36 24.68
C VAL A 75 -15.73 -7.24 23.67
N ASP A 76 -16.91 -7.75 24.02
CA ASP A 76 -18.07 -7.73 23.12
C ASP A 76 -18.53 -6.31 22.80
N ASN A 77 -18.50 -5.43 23.81
CA ASN A 77 -18.86 -4.02 23.65
C ASN A 77 -17.83 -3.28 22.80
N LEU A 78 -16.54 -3.59 22.98
CA LEU A 78 -15.44 -3.01 22.21
C LEU A 78 -15.51 -3.45 20.75
N VAL A 79 -15.82 -4.72 20.48
CA VAL A 79 -16.05 -5.25 19.12
C VAL A 79 -17.25 -4.55 18.47
N ASN A 80 -18.36 -4.40 19.20
CA ASN A 80 -19.54 -3.75 18.66
C ASN A 80 -19.29 -2.26 18.36
N ALA A 81 -18.67 -1.54 19.30
CA ALA A 81 -18.25 -0.15 19.11
C ALA A 81 -17.34 0.02 17.89
N HIS A 82 -16.34 -0.87 17.74
CA HIS A 82 -15.42 -0.88 16.61
C HIS A 82 -16.14 -1.10 15.27
N ASN A 83 -17.05 -2.08 15.20
CA ASN A 83 -17.84 -2.37 14.01
C ASN A 83 -18.76 -1.20 13.61
N MET A 84 -19.39 -0.54 14.59
CA MET A 84 -20.24 0.62 14.34
C MET A 84 -19.42 1.81 13.85
N LEU A 85 -18.25 2.06 14.45
CA LEU A 85 -17.35 3.12 14.02
C LEU A 85 -16.79 2.87 12.63
N CYS A 86 -16.41 1.63 12.30
CA CYS A 86 -15.95 1.27 10.95
C CYS A 86 -16.97 1.63 9.87
N LYS A 87 -18.26 1.46 10.14
CA LYS A 87 -19.33 1.87 9.22
C LYS A 87 -19.46 3.39 9.13
N ASN A 88 -19.33 4.09 10.25
CA ASN A 88 -19.45 5.56 10.29
C ASN A 88 -18.28 6.27 9.61
N VAL A 89 -17.06 5.74 9.73
CA VAL A 89 -15.85 6.37 9.17
C VAL A 89 -15.57 5.97 7.72
N ALA A 90 -16.41 5.11 7.12
CA ALA A 90 -16.28 4.73 5.72
C ALA A 90 -16.30 5.98 4.80
N PRO A 91 -15.43 6.05 3.78
CA PRO A 91 -14.56 5.01 3.24
C PRO A 91 -13.19 4.85 3.92
N ALA A 92 -12.89 5.60 4.98
CA ALA A 92 -11.64 5.45 5.72
C ALA A 92 -11.65 4.14 6.56
N THR A 93 -10.46 3.59 6.79
CA THR A 93 -10.27 2.37 7.59
C THR A 93 -9.52 2.72 8.88
N PRO A 94 -9.63 1.93 9.97
CA PRO A 94 -8.85 2.18 11.20
C PRO A 94 -7.34 2.34 10.90
N LYS A 95 -6.83 1.49 9.99
CA LYS A 95 -5.45 1.53 9.54
C LYS A 95 -5.08 2.82 8.79
N SER A 96 -5.93 3.30 7.88
CA SER A 96 -5.67 4.55 7.14
C SER A 96 -5.77 5.78 8.05
N ILE A 97 -6.64 5.73 9.06
CA ILE A 97 -6.77 6.77 10.09
C ILE A 97 -5.49 6.85 10.93
N ALA A 98 -5.01 5.70 11.44
CA ALA A 98 -3.76 5.61 12.20
C ALA A 98 -2.56 6.14 11.38
N TYR A 99 -2.49 5.77 10.10
CA TYR A 99 -1.45 6.25 9.19
C TYR A 99 -1.52 7.77 9.00
N THR A 100 -2.71 8.30 8.70
CA THR A 100 -2.93 9.74 8.51
C THR A 100 -2.62 10.54 9.79
N ARG A 101 -2.94 9.98 10.97
CA ARG A 101 -2.60 10.56 12.26
C ARG A 101 -1.09 10.64 12.46
N LYS A 102 -0.34 9.57 12.21
CA LYS A 102 1.14 9.57 12.29
C LYS A 102 1.77 10.58 11.34
N LEU A 103 1.22 10.76 10.13
CA LEU A 103 1.66 11.78 9.18
C LEU A 103 1.42 13.21 9.69
N ARG A 104 0.38 13.41 10.51
CA ARG A 104 0.05 14.70 11.11
C ARG A 104 0.88 14.99 12.36
N GLU A 105 1.06 14.03 13.26
CA GLU A 105 1.78 14.24 14.52
C GLU A 105 3.28 14.45 14.35
N ASN A 106 3.90 13.89 13.31
CA ASN A 106 5.30 14.13 12.94
C ASN A 106 5.54 15.52 12.29
N THR A 107 4.80 16.57 12.70
CA THR A 107 4.86 17.89 12.06
C THR A 107 5.70 18.89 12.86
N ASP A 108 6.98 19.01 12.50
CA ASP A 108 7.69 20.28 12.49
C ASP A 108 7.66 20.85 11.06
N LYS A 109 6.82 21.87 10.84
CA LYS A 109 6.87 22.89 9.75
C LYS A 109 7.02 22.47 8.26
N LYS A 110 6.80 21.22 7.85
CA LYS A 110 6.92 20.84 6.43
C LYS A 110 5.60 20.94 5.63
N THR A 111 5.71 21.32 4.35
CA THR A 111 4.61 21.42 3.36
C THR A 111 3.94 20.08 3.08
N LEU A 112 2.63 20.08 2.79
CA LEU A 112 1.83 18.90 2.44
C LEU A 112 2.50 18.02 1.36
N PHE A 113 3.22 18.65 0.43
CA PHE A 113 3.99 18.01 -0.65
C PHE A 113 5.12 17.09 -0.16
N SER A 114 5.64 17.30 1.05
CA SER A 114 6.66 16.44 1.68
C SER A 114 6.07 15.37 2.60
N LYS A 115 4.79 15.51 2.99
CA LYS A 115 4.12 14.61 3.96
C LYS A 115 3.66 13.31 3.31
N LEU A 116 3.43 13.33 2.00
CA LEU A 116 3.01 12.18 1.21
C LEU A 116 4.13 11.82 0.23
N PRO A 117 5.17 11.08 0.67
CA PRO A 117 6.33 10.77 -0.16
C PRO A 117 5.92 10.03 -1.44
N LEU A 118 4.89 9.20 -1.36
CA LEU A 118 4.30 8.53 -2.51
C LEU A 118 3.79 9.52 -3.58
N VAL A 119 2.92 10.46 -3.20
CA VAL A 119 2.36 11.47 -4.13
C VAL A 119 3.48 12.27 -4.77
N ARG A 120 4.45 12.71 -3.96
CA ARG A 120 5.61 13.47 -4.44
C ARG A 120 6.39 12.68 -5.48
N ASN A 121 6.71 11.42 -5.20
CA ASN A 121 7.49 10.58 -6.10
C ASN A 121 6.73 10.33 -7.41
N LEU A 122 5.41 10.13 -7.36
CA LEU A 122 4.57 9.97 -8.56
C LEU A 122 4.54 11.25 -9.42
N ILE A 123 4.45 12.42 -8.80
CA ILE A 123 4.49 13.71 -9.52
C ILE A 123 5.86 13.93 -10.17
N ILE A 124 6.95 13.71 -9.43
CA ILE A 124 8.32 13.84 -9.96
C ILE A 124 8.51 12.88 -11.14
N LEU A 125 8.10 11.62 -10.98
CA LEU A 125 8.22 10.62 -12.04
C LEU A 125 7.38 11.00 -13.26
N SER A 126 6.20 11.59 -13.07
CA SER A 126 5.36 12.08 -14.18
C SER A 126 6.02 13.23 -14.93
N LEU A 127 6.69 14.13 -14.21
CA LEU A 127 7.45 15.22 -14.84
C LEU A 127 8.66 14.68 -15.60
N VAL A 128 9.33 13.64 -15.09
CA VAL A 128 10.44 12.97 -15.79
C VAL A 128 9.96 12.33 -17.09
N PHE A 129 8.83 11.59 -17.06
CA PHE A 129 8.27 11.02 -18.27
C PHE A 129 7.79 12.10 -19.25
N LEU A 130 7.18 13.18 -18.77
CA LEU A 130 6.78 14.31 -19.62
C LEU A 130 7.99 14.97 -20.30
N ALA A 131 9.07 15.21 -19.54
CA ALA A 131 10.31 15.75 -20.09
C ALA A 131 10.91 14.81 -21.13
N THR A 132 10.94 13.51 -20.84
CA THR A 132 11.43 12.47 -21.77
C THR A 132 10.60 12.45 -23.06
N PHE A 133 9.27 12.53 -22.95
CA PHE A 133 8.34 12.61 -24.08
C PHE A 133 8.63 13.83 -24.96
N ILE A 134 8.78 15.02 -24.37
CA ILE A 134 9.03 16.26 -25.12
C ILE A 134 10.39 16.21 -25.81
N ILE A 135 11.44 15.76 -25.10
CA ILE A 135 12.80 15.69 -25.63
C ILE A 135 12.87 14.68 -26.78
N THR A 136 12.32 13.49 -26.59
CA THR A 136 12.36 12.43 -27.62
C THR A 136 11.45 12.77 -28.79
N GLY A 137 10.24 13.30 -28.55
CA GLY A 137 9.30 13.69 -29.60
C GLY A 137 9.72 14.92 -30.41
N SER A 138 10.70 15.70 -29.93
CA SER A 138 11.31 16.79 -30.70
C SER A 138 12.48 16.34 -31.59
N SER A 139 12.89 15.07 -31.50
CA SER A 139 14.02 14.53 -32.26
C SER A 139 13.60 14.13 -33.67
N GLU A 140 14.40 14.45 -34.68
CA GLU A 140 14.16 14.05 -36.09
C GLU A 140 14.12 12.52 -36.27
N ASP A 141 14.85 11.80 -35.41
CA ASP A 141 14.90 10.33 -35.34
C ASP A 141 13.57 9.69 -34.87
N VAL A 142 12.63 10.48 -34.34
CA VAL A 142 11.30 10.06 -33.86
C VAL A 142 10.23 10.62 -34.79
N ASN A 143 9.85 9.81 -35.78
CA ASN A 143 8.87 10.17 -36.80
C ASN A 143 8.03 8.95 -37.25
N ASN A 144 6.99 9.17 -38.05
CA ASN A 144 6.08 8.11 -38.52
C ASN A 144 6.83 6.92 -39.15
N THR A 145 7.77 7.20 -40.05
CA THR A 145 8.55 6.19 -40.76
C THR A 145 9.38 5.35 -39.79
N SER A 146 10.06 5.99 -38.86
CA SER A 146 10.92 5.31 -37.88
C SER A 146 10.13 4.48 -36.86
N LEU A 147 8.93 4.95 -36.47
CA LEU A 147 8.06 4.22 -35.55
C LEU A 147 7.39 3.03 -36.24
N ASP A 148 7.08 3.15 -37.53
CA ASP A 148 6.43 2.09 -38.31
C ASP A 148 7.35 0.88 -38.53
N LEU A 149 8.66 1.11 -38.69
CA LEU A 149 9.68 0.05 -38.72
C LEU A 149 9.61 -0.87 -37.48
N GLY A 150 9.14 -0.34 -36.35
CA GLY A 150 8.98 -1.06 -35.09
C GLY A 150 10.30 -1.57 -34.52
N VAL A 151 10.21 -2.40 -33.47
CA VAL A 151 11.39 -2.88 -32.73
C VAL A 151 12.31 -3.79 -33.54
N MET A 152 11.76 -4.50 -34.54
CA MET A 152 12.50 -5.53 -35.29
C MET A 152 13.29 -4.96 -36.48
N ASN A 153 12.76 -3.93 -37.14
CA ASN A 153 13.38 -3.37 -38.34
C ASN A 153 14.06 -2.01 -38.10
N ASN A 154 13.92 -1.43 -36.91
CA ASN A 154 14.63 -0.22 -36.53
C ASN A 154 15.95 -0.57 -35.80
N HIS A 155 16.97 0.28 -35.93
CA HIS A 155 18.32 0.04 -35.43
C HIS A 155 18.95 1.27 -34.81
N GLY A 156 19.95 1.02 -33.95
CA GLY A 156 20.83 2.06 -33.40
C GLY A 156 20.08 3.11 -32.57
N ARG A 157 20.37 4.39 -32.86
CA ARG A 157 19.86 5.52 -32.08
C ARG A 157 18.37 5.77 -32.26
N SER A 158 17.84 5.58 -33.48
CA SER A 158 16.41 5.79 -33.76
C SER A 158 15.53 4.81 -32.98
N LEU A 159 15.93 3.53 -32.90
CA LEU A 159 15.23 2.55 -32.09
C LEU A 159 15.16 2.96 -30.62
N LEU A 160 16.29 3.37 -30.02
CA LEU A 160 16.33 3.76 -28.62
C LEU A 160 15.43 4.98 -28.34
N LEU A 161 15.46 5.98 -29.22
CA LEU A 161 14.63 7.17 -29.08
C LEU A 161 13.15 6.88 -29.27
N ASN A 162 12.78 6.00 -30.21
CA ASN A 162 11.40 5.56 -30.41
C ASN A 162 10.86 4.78 -29.23
N LEU A 163 11.66 3.88 -28.66
CA LEU A 163 11.27 3.12 -27.47
C LEU A 163 11.16 4.03 -26.24
N ALA A 164 12.09 4.98 -26.07
CA ALA A 164 12.01 5.97 -25.00
C ALA A 164 10.78 6.88 -25.14
N TYR A 165 10.47 7.31 -26.38
CA TYR A 165 9.26 8.06 -26.69
C TYR A 165 7.99 7.27 -26.33
N LEU A 166 7.82 6.06 -26.85
CA LEU A 166 6.64 5.22 -26.56
C LEU A 166 6.55 4.84 -25.08
N SER A 167 7.68 4.51 -24.45
CA SER A 167 7.75 4.21 -23.02
C SER A 167 7.36 5.41 -22.18
N SER A 168 7.70 6.64 -22.61
CA SER A 168 7.34 7.84 -21.87
C SER A 168 5.84 8.11 -21.91
N ILE A 169 5.19 7.86 -23.05
CA ILE A 169 3.73 7.98 -23.19
C ILE A 169 3.02 6.91 -22.37
N ALA A 170 3.50 5.66 -22.39
CA ALA A 170 2.99 4.59 -21.54
C ALA A 170 3.15 4.92 -20.05
N GLY A 171 4.32 5.45 -19.66
CA GLY A 171 4.59 5.95 -18.31
C GLY A 171 3.64 7.06 -17.88
N LEU A 172 3.35 8.02 -18.76
CA LEU A 172 2.35 9.06 -18.50
C LEU A 172 0.95 8.49 -18.33
N GLY A 173 0.58 7.49 -19.14
CA GLY A 173 -0.71 6.80 -19.02
C GLY A 173 -0.92 6.19 -17.63
N VAL A 174 0.04 5.38 -17.16
CA VAL A 174 -0.07 4.72 -15.85
C VAL A 174 -0.02 5.73 -14.70
N LEU A 175 0.81 6.77 -14.82
CA LEU A 175 0.90 7.79 -13.79
C LEU A 175 -0.34 8.66 -13.71
N PHE A 176 -1.03 8.92 -14.82
CA PHE A 176 -2.31 9.61 -14.80
C PHE A 176 -3.36 8.79 -14.03
N TYR A 177 -3.44 7.48 -14.27
CA TYR A 177 -4.30 6.56 -13.50
C TYR A 177 -3.95 6.58 -12.00
N LEU A 178 -2.67 6.40 -11.66
CA LEU A 178 -2.21 6.34 -10.28
C LEU A 178 -2.40 7.65 -9.54
N LEU A 179 -2.03 8.79 -10.14
CA LEU A 179 -2.22 10.11 -9.53
C LEU A 179 -3.69 10.39 -9.28
N LYS A 180 -4.60 10.01 -10.19
CA LYS A 180 -6.05 10.12 -9.97
C LYS A 180 -6.50 9.29 -8.77
N ASN A 181 -6.06 8.03 -8.69
CA ASN A 181 -6.45 7.13 -7.61
C ASN A 181 -5.89 7.57 -6.26
N VAL A 182 -4.60 7.89 -6.19
CA VAL A 182 -3.95 8.36 -4.96
C VAL A 182 -4.56 9.69 -4.51
N SER A 183 -4.87 10.61 -5.44
CA SER A 183 -5.54 11.87 -5.08
C SER A 183 -6.93 11.63 -4.49
N ALA A 184 -7.70 10.68 -5.05
CA ALA A 184 -8.97 10.26 -4.47
C ALA A 184 -8.78 9.62 -3.09
N SER A 185 -7.77 8.78 -2.92
CA SER A 185 -7.48 8.12 -1.65
C SER A 185 -7.08 9.09 -0.54
N VAL A 186 -6.28 10.10 -0.88
CA VAL A 186 -5.91 11.19 0.02
C VAL A 186 -7.13 12.03 0.39
N LYS A 187 -7.97 12.41 -0.60
CA LYS A 187 -9.20 13.17 -0.35
C LYS A 187 -10.17 12.41 0.56
N ASN A 188 -10.26 11.10 0.41
CA ASN A 188 -11.18 10.24 1.15
C ASN A 188 -10.59 9.71 2.48
N GLY A 189 -9.34 10.03 2.83
CA GLY A 189 -8.70 9.58 4.06
C GLY A 189 -8.47 8.06 4.14
N ASN A 190 -8.46 7.35 3.00
CA ASN A 190 -8.33 5.90 2.94
C ASN A 190 -6.92 5.42 2.51
N LEU A 191 -5.95 6.35 2.47
CA LEU A 191 -4.58 6.03 2.06
C LEU A 191 -3.92 5.05 3.04
N VAL A 192 -3.42 3.93 2.52
CA VAL A 192 -2.65 2.95 3.30
C VAL A 192 -1.21 2.85 2.81
N PRO A 193 -0.23 2.61 3.69
CA PRO A 193 1.19 2.59 3.31
C PRO A 193 1.54 1.44 2.34
N GLU A 194 0.83 0.31 2.41
CA GLU A 194 1.06 -0.86 1.55
C GLU A 194 0.77 -0.60 0.08
N ASP A 195 -0.09 0.38 -0.22
CA ASP A 195 -0.40 0.79 -1.59
C ASP A 195 0.87 1.20 -2.36
N THR A 196 1.92 1.65 -1.67
CA THR A 196 3.19 2.03 -2.29
C THR A 196 3.83 0.88 -3.08
N ILE A 197 3.82 -0.34 -2.53
CA ILE A 197 4.41 -1.52 -3.19
C ILE A 197 3.56 -1.87 -4.42
N TYR A 198 2.24 -1.84 -4.25
CA TYR A 198 1.27 -2.10 -5.31
C TYR A 198 1.43 -1.11 -6.47
N TYR A 199 1.59 0.18 -6.19
CA TYR A 199 1.75 1.20 -7.24
C TYR A 199 3.05 1.08 -8.02
N ILE A 200 4.17 0.68 -7.40
CA ILE A 200 5.42 0.43 -8.13
C ILE A 200 5.24 -0.71 -9.14
N ALA A 201 4.61 -1.80 -8.72
CA ALA A 201 4.31 -2.92 -9.61
C ALA A 201 3.42 -2.48 -10.78
N LEU A 202 2.38 -1.70 -10.51
CA LEU A 202 1.50 -1.15 -11.55
C LEU A 202 2.24 -0.26 -12.56
N ILE A 203 3.18 0.59 -12.12
CA ILE A 203 3.97 1.43 -13.03
C ILE A 203 4.74 0.57 -14.02
N VAL A 204 5.45 -0.44 -13.53
CA VAL A 204 6.25 -1.35 -14.38
C VAL A 204 5.33 -2.08 -15.36
N LEU A 205 4.21 -2.61 -14.88
CA LEU A 205 3.26 -3.35 -15.71
C LEU A 205 2.63 -2.47 -16.79
N GLY A 206 2.24 -1.25 -16.44
CA GLY A 206 1.65 -0.27 -17.36
C GLY A 206 2.63 0.15 -18.46
N VAL A 207 3.90 0.42 -18.10
CA VAL A 207 4.93 0.77 -19.09
C VAL A 207 5.18 -0.39 -20.06
N ILE A 208 5.38 -1.60 -19.55
CA ILE A 208 5.62 -2.79 -20.38
C ILE A 208 4.43 -3.02 -21.31
N SER A 209 3.21 -2.94 -20.78
CA SER A 209 2.05 -3.21 -21.61
C SER A 209 1.77 -2.11 -22.63
N GLY A 210 2.01 -0.84 -22.30
CA GLY A 210 1.92 0.25 -23.28
C GLY A 210 2.87 0.02 -24.45
N LEU A 211 4.12 -0.37 -24.16
CA LEU A 211 5.10 -0.71 -25.18
C LEU A 211 4.65 -1.89 -26.06
N ILE A 212 4.21 -2.99 -25.44
CA ILE A 212 3.72 -4.18 -26.19
C ILE A 212 2.55 -3.77 -27.09
N MET A 213 1.59 -2.99 -26.58
CA MET A 213 0.42 -2.57 -27.34
C MET A 213 0.77 -1.65 -28.52
N SER A 214 1.74 -0.74 -28.35
CA SER A 214 2.20 0.11 -29.45
C SER A 214 2.98 -0.63 -30.54
N GLU A 215 3.57 -1.78 -30.20
CA GLU A 215 4.33 -2.60 -31.16
C GLU A 215 3.48 -3.68 -31.83
N ILE A 216 2.44 -4.20 -31.17
CA ILE A 216 1.61 -5.28 -31.71
C ILE A 216 0.83 -4.85 -32.97
N LEU A 217 0.56 -3.55 -33.15
CA LEU A 217 -0.19 -3.02 -34.29
C LEU A 217 0.50 -3.34 -35.63
N HIS A 218 1.83 -3.37 -35.66
CA HIS A 218 2.59 -3.70 -36.87
C HIS A 218 2.22 -5.10 -37.43
N PHE A 219 1.78 -6.03 -36.58
CA PHE A 219 1.36 -7.37 -36.99
C PHE A 219 -0.09 -7.45 -37.47
N TYR A 220 -0.93 -6.47 -37.13
CA TYR A 220 -2.39 -6.55 -37.35
C TYR A 220 -2.89 -5.68 -38.50
N THR A 221 -2.17 -4.63 -38.89
CA THR A 221 -2.62 -3.71 -39.93
C THR A 221 -1.99 -4.09 -41.28
N LYS A 222 -2.82 -4.51 -42.23
CA LYS A 222 -2.40 -4.85 -43.61
C LYS A 222 -2.26 -3.62 -44.54
N ASP A 223 -2.68 -2.44 -44.08
CA ASP A 223 -2.57 -1.17 -44.80
C ASP A 223 -1.49 -0.27 -44.18
N PRO A 224 -0.29 -0.19 -44.80
CA PRO A 224 0.85 0.59 -44.32
C PRO A 224 0.59 2.11 -44.24
N GLU A 225 -0.37 2.64 -45.02
CA GLU A 225 -0.60 4.08 -45.09
C GLU A 225 -1.38 4.67 -43.89
N SER A 226 -1.92 3.83 -43.00
CA SER A 226 -2.76 4.30 -41.88
C SER A 226 -2.11 4.23 -40.50
N ILE A 227 -0.87 3.74 -40.38
CA ILE A 227 -0.13 3.72 -39.12
C ILE A 227 0.43 5.11 -38.84
N ASN A 228 -0.44 5.98 -38.30
CA ASN A 228 -0.06 7.30 -37.84
C ASN A 228 0.64 7.18 -36.46
N LEU A 229 1.67 8.00 -36.20
CA LEU A 229 2.29 8.27 -34.89
C LEU A 229 1.24 8.39 -33.79
N PHE A 230 0.11 9.01 -34.13
CA PHE A 230 -1.07 9.13 -33.28
C PHE A 230 -1.58 7.76 -32.81
N ASN A 231 -1.68 6.76 -33.68
CA ASN A 231 -2.18 5.43 -33.33
C ASN A 231 -1.23 4.71 -32.35
N LYS A 232 0.08 4.70 -32.62
CA LYS A 232 1.07 4.08 -31.71
C LYS A 232 1.14 4.81 -30.37
N SER A 233 1.08 6.15 -30.38
CA SER A 233 1.09 6.98 -29.17
C SER A 233 -0.18 6.76 -28.33
N VAL A 234 -1.36 6.73 -28.95
CA VAL A 234 -2.63 6.49 -28.27
C VAL A 234 -2.67 5.07 -27.70
N LEU A 235 -2.18 4.07 -28.42
CA LEU A 235 -2.09 2.69 -27.93
C LEU A 235 -1.12 2.57 -26.75
N ALA A 236 0.05 3.22 -26.82
CA ALA A 236 0.99 3.29 -25.70
C ALA A 236 0.34 3.95 -24.48
N LEU A 237 -0.40 5.04 -24.66
CA LEU A 237 -1.10 5.75 -23.59
C LEU A 237 -2.20 4.92 -22.96
N ILE A 238 -3.05 4.28 -23.78
CA ILE A 238 -4.14 3.40 -23.32
C ILE A 238 -3.57 2.20 -22.59
N GLY A 239 -2.51 1.58 -23.13
CA GLY A 239 -1.82 0.49 -22.45
C GLY A 239 -1.16 0.95 -21.14
N GLY A 240 -0.58 2.14 -21.09
CA GLY A 240 -0.12 2.73 -19.84
C GLY A 240 -1.24 2.88 -18.81
N PHE A 241 -2.33 3.52 -19.21
CA PHE A 241 -3.45 3.88 -18.32
C PHE A 241 -4.24 2.68 -17.80
N SER A 242 -4.33 1.63 -18.61
CA SER A 242 -5.30 0.55 -18.41
C SER A 242 -4.65 -0.78 -18.04
N SER A 243 -3.69 -0.77 -17.12
CA SER A 243 -2.96 -1.97 -16.68
C SER A 243 -3.86 -3.16 -16.31
N ASP A 244 -5.07 -2.90 -15.78
CA ASP A 244 -6.06 -3.96 -15.51
C ASP A 244 -6.81 -4.42 -16.78
N ALA A 245 -7.25 -3.51 -17.65
CA ALA A 245 -7.93 -3.93 -18.89
C ALA A 245 -6.99 -4.53 -19.93
N ILE A 246 -5.68 -4.39 -19.75
CA ILE A 246 -4.66 -5.08 -20.54
C ILE A 246 -4.70 -6.58 -20.31
N PHE A 247 -4.89 -7.05 -19.08
CA PHE A 247 -5.07 -8.48 -18.86
C PHE A 247 -6.24 -8.96 -19.71
N THR A 248 -7.32 -8.18 -19.79
CA THR A 248 -8.48 -8.48 -20.64
C THR A 248 -8.16 -8.45 -22.14
N VAL A 249 -7.35 -7.52 -22.64
CA VAL A 249 -6.94 -7.45 -24.06
C VAL A 249 -5.99 -8.58 -24.43
N LEU A 250 -4.96 -8.83 -23.61
CA LEU A 250 -4.02 -9.96 -23.77
C LEU A 250 -4.77 -11.28 -23.66
N GLN A 251 -5.67 -11.41 -22.68
CA GLN A 251 -6.54 -12.57 -22.53
C GLN A 251 -7.42 -12.75 -23.77
N GLY A 252 -8.00 -11.67 -24.30
CA GLY A 252 -8.75 -11.71 -25.56
C GLY A 252 -7.91 -12.16 -26.76
N LEU A 253 -6.64 -11.75 -26.84
CA LEU A 253 -5.68 -12.22 -27.86
C LEU A 253 -5.32 -13.69 -27.65
N ILE A 254 -5.03 -14.09 -26.41
CA ILE A 254 -4.75 -15.48 -26.02
C ILE A 254 -5.95 -16.36 -26.35
N ASP A 255 -7.17 -15.91 -26.08
CA ASP A 255 -8.38 -16.68 -26.31
C ASP A 255 -8.68 -16.79 -27.81
N ARG A 256 -8.34 -15.79 -28.62
CA ARG A 256 -8.38 -15.88 -30.09
C ARG A 256 -7.31 -16.81 -30.65
N LEU A 257 -6.09 -16.77 -30.11
CA LEU A 257 -5.03 -17.72 -30.48
C LEU A 257 -5.44 -19.15 -30.10
N LYS A 258 -5.95 -19.34 -28.88
CA LYS A 258 -6.54 -20.62 -28.45
C LYS A 258 -7.66 -21.05 -29.40
N ALA A 259 -8.52 -20.16 -29.89
CA ALA A 259 -9.57 -20.51 -30.84
C ALA A 259 -9.03 -20.95 -32.22
N ILE A 260 -7.84 -20.50 -32.62
CA ILE A 260 -7.16 -20.95 -33.85
C ILE A 260 -6.52 -22.34 -33.66
N PHE A 261 -6.02 -22.63 -32.45
CA PHE A 261 -5.32 -23.89 -32.13
C PHE A 261 -6.21 -24.95 -31.46
N ALA A 262 -7.38 -24.59 -30.96
CA ALA A 262 -8.40 -25.51 -30.49
C ALA A 262 -9.20 -25.95 -31.73
N PRO A 263 -9.03 -27.20 -32.22
CA PRO A 263 -9.85 -27.69 -33.32
C PRO A 263 -11.31 -27.59 -32.89
N SER A 264 -12.13 -27.02 -33.76
CA SER A 264 -13.58 -27.08 -33.64
C SER A 264 -13.98 -28.55 -33.54
N ASN A 265 -14.21 -29.05 -32.33
CA ASN A 265 -14.96 -30.28 -32.14
C ASN A 265 -16.39 -29.96 -32.56
N SER A 266 -16.66 -30.16 -33.85
CA SER A 266 -17.99 -30.16 -34.43
C SER A 266 -18.85 -31.18 -33.70
N GLN A 267 -19.90 -30.70 -33.04
CA GLN A 267 -21.19 -31.36 -32.99
C GLN A 267 -22.25 -30.35 -33.41
#